data_AF-A0A671WSA4-F1
#
_entry.id   AF-A0A671WSA4-F1
#
_cell.length_a   1.000
_cell.length_b   1.000
_cell.length_c   1.000
_cell.angle_alpha   90.00
_cell.angle_beta   90.00
_cell.angle_gamma   90.00
#
_symmetry.space_group_name_H-M   'P 1'
#
loop_
_entity.id
_entity.type
_entity.pdbx_description
1 polymer ?
#
loop_
_entity_poly.entity_id
_entity_poly.type
_entity_poly.pdbx_seq_one_letter_code
_entity_poly.pdbx_strand_id
1 'polypeptide(L)'
;RVDPMGRVYYVDHITRTTTWQRPTQEIVCVLMSEKRTDTNGRVYFVHHPTRTTQWEDPRTQGLLNDKPLPEGWEMRFTVDGIPYFVDHNRRTTTYIDPRTGKSSLENGPQITYVRDFKAKVQYFRFWCQVCSHIKINVSRKTLFEDSFQQIMSFHPQDLRRRLWIIFPGEEGLDYGGVAREWFFLLSHEVLNPMYCLFEYAGKDNYCLQINPASYINPDHLKYFKFIGRFIAMALFHGKFIDTGFSLPFYKRILNKPLALKDLESIDPEFYNSLIWIKDNNIEECGLEMFFSVDKEILGEVTTHELKPDGGNVQVTEENKEEYIRLVAEWRLSRGVEEQTQAFFEGFNEVLPQQYLQYFDAKELEVMLCGMQEIDLVDWQRNTIYRHYARSSKQILWFWQFVKEMDNEKRMRLLQFVTGTCRLPVGGFADLMGSNGPQKFCIEKVGKENWLPRSHTCFNRLDLPPYKSYEQLKEKLMFAIEETEGFGQE
;
A
#
# COMPACT_ATOMS: atom_id res chain seq x y z
N ARG A 1 -13.08 34.09 -11.76
CA ARG A 1 -14.27 34.19 -12.64
C ARG A 1 -15.51 33.76 -11.85
N VAL A 2 -16.71 34.04 -12.36
CA VAL A 2 -17.98 33.72 -11.69
C VAL A 2 -18.85 32.94 -12.67
N ASP A 3 -19.50 31.88 -12.21
CA ASP A 3 -20.38 31.05 -13.03
C ASP A 3 -21.80 31.67 -13.14
N PRO A 4 -22.68 31.14 -14.02
CA PRO A 4 -24.06 31.64 -14.17
C PRO A 4 -24.93 31.52 -12.91
N MET A 5 -24.48 30.76 -11.90
CA MET A 5 -25.13 30.60 -10.60
C MET A 5 -24.52 31.52 -9.53
N GLY A 6 -23.63 32.45 -9.90
CA GLY A 6 -22.99 33.41 -9.00
C GLY A 6 -21.83 32.86 -8.17
N ARG A 7 -21.34 31.63 -8.45
CA ARG A 7 -20.26 30.99 -7.70
C ARG A 7 -18.90 31.38 -8.26
N VAL A 8 -17.97 31.75 -7.38
CA VAL A 8 -16.61 32.15 -7.74
C VAL A 8 -15.77 30.90 -8.03
N TYR A 9 -15.09 30.88 -9.17
CA TYR A 9 -14.09 29.88 -9.54
C TYR A 9 -12.83 30.55 -10.08
N TYR A 10 -11.69 29.87 -9.97
CA TYR A 10 -10.38 30.36 -10.38
C TYR A 10 -9.92 29.58 -11.62
N VAL A 11 -9.29 30.28 -12.56
CA VAL A 11 -8.81 29.71 -13.82
C VAL A 11 -7.31 29.89 -13.85
N ASP A 12 -6.59 28.79 -14.00
CA ASP A 12 -5.15 28.80 -14.31
C ASP A 12 -4.99 28.93 -15.83
N HIS A 13 -4.48 30.08 -16.27
CA HIS A 13 -4.30 30.37 -17.69
C HIS A 13 -3.09 29.65 -18.33
N ILE A 14 -2.22 29.03 -17.53
CA ILE A 14 -1.03 28.30 -17.99
C ILE A 14 -1.33 26.80 -18.13
N THR A 15 -1.93 26.19 -17.11
CA THR A 15 -2.31 24.76 -17.18
C THR A 15 -3.69 24.54 -17.79
N ARG A 16 -4.44 25.62 -18.07
CA ARG A 16 -5.83 25.61 -18.57
C ARG A 16 -6.79 24.83 -17.67
N THR A 17 -6.49 24.77 -16.37
CA THR A 17 -7.33 24.11 -15.38
C THR A 17 -8.21 25.12 -14.65
N THR A 18 -9.31 24.64 -14.08
CA THR A 18 -10.23 25.46 -13.27
C THR A 18 -10.42 24.83 -11.91
N THR A 19 -10.40 25.64 -10.85
CA THR A 19 -10.60 25.19 -9.48
C THR A 19 -11.62 26.07 -8.75
N TRP A 20 -12.36 25.45 -7.84
CA TRP A 20 -13.33 26.14 -6.96
C TRP A 20 -12.68 26.67 -5.68
N GLN A 21 -11.47 26.21 -5.37
CA GLN A 21 -10.69 26.68 -4.21
C GLN A 21 -9.80 27.85 -4.61
N ARG A 22 -9.77 28.91 -3.79
CA ARG A 22 -8.88 30.05 -3.98
C ARG A 22 -7.42 29.58 -3.86
N PRO A 23 -6.60 29.71 -4.91
CA PRO A 23 -5.18 29.39 -4.79
C PRO A 23 -4.57 30.32 -3.74
N THR A 24 -4.06 29.76 -2.64
CA THR A 24 -3.29 30.52 -1.64
C THR A 24 -1.92 30.85 -2.21
N GLN A 25 -1.40 32.03 -1.85
CA GLN A 25 -0.18 32.61 -2.41
C GLN A 25 1.06 31.70 -2.23
N GLU A 26 1.02 30.79 -1.26
CA GLU A 26 2.04 29.77 -1.00
C GLU A 26 1.98 28.57 -1.96
N ILE A 27 0.81 28.18 -2.48
CA ILE A 27 0.67 27.08 -3.47
C ILE A 27 1.18 27.54 -4.86
N VAL A 28 1.07 28.84 -5.16
CA VAL A 28 1.52 29.41 -6.44
C VAL A 28 3.06 29.48 -6.52
N CYS A 29 3.74 29.79 -5.41
CA CYS A 29 5.21 29.83 -5.39
C CYS A 29 5.88 28.47 -5.68
N VAL A 30 5.25 27.37 -5.24
CA VAL A 30 5.77 25.99 -5.38
C VAL A 30 5.73 25.49 -6.83
N LEU A 31 4.76 25.94 -7.62
CA LEU A 31 4.53 25.46 -8.99
C LEU A 31 5.19 26.32 -10.10
N MET A 32 5.67 27.54 -9.79
CA MET A 32 6.08 28.53 -10.80
C MET A 32 7.58 28.90 -10.80
N SER A 33 8.38 28.14 -10.04
CA SER A 33 9.84 28.35 -9.93
C SER A 33 10.60 27.38 -10.83
N GLU A 34 11.29 27.90 -11.84
CA GLU A 34 12.10 27.08 -12.76
C GLU A 34 13.56 27.04 -12.29
N LYS A 35 14.11 25.83 -12.20
CA LYS A 35 15.53 25.60 -11.89
C LYS A 35 16.37 25.85 -13.13
N ARG A 36 17.33 26.78 -13.04
CA ARG A 36 18.32 27.05 -14.10
C ARG A 36 19.75 26.94 -13.57
N THR A 37 20.69 26.78 -14.48
CA THR A 37 22.12 26.67 -14.15
C THR A 37 22.87 27.77 -14.90
N ASP A 38 23.73 28.50 -14.20
CA ASP A 38 24.57 29.54 -14.80
C ASP A 38 25.75 28.93 -15.59
N THR A 39 26.50 29.77 -16.29
CA THR A 39 27.69 29.36 -17.06
C THR A 39 28.82 28.80 -16.19
N ASN A 40 28.75 28.98 -14.87
CA ASN A 40 29.70 28.48 -13.88
C ASN A 40 29.20 27.21 -13.17
N GLY A 41 28.09 26.60 -13.63
CA GLY A 41 27.51 25.39 -13.07
C GLY A 41 26.69 25.58 -11.78
N ARG A 42 26.44 26.82 -11.34
CA ARG A 42 25.65 27.12 -10.14
C ARG A 42 24.17 27.16 -10.46
N VAL A 43 23.39 26.51 -9.60
CA VAL A 43 21.93 26.45 -9.73
C VAL A 43 21.29 27.70 -9.14
N TYR A 44 20.33 28.29 -9.85
CA TYR A 44 19.47 29.37 -9.37
C TYR A 44 18.02 29.13 -9.81
N PHE A 45 17.07 29.72 -9.08
CA PHE A 45 15.64 29.56 -9.30
C PHE A 45 15.03 30.87 -9.80
N VAL A 46 14.24 30.78 -10.88
CA VAL A 46 13.57 31.91 -11.51
C VAL A 46 12.08 31.88 -11.19
N HIS A 47 11.59 32.90 -10.50
CA HIS A 47 10.16 33.05 -10.24
C HIS A 47 9.52 33.87 -11.37
N HIS A 48 8.77 33.19 -12.24
CA HIS A 48 8.20 33.77 -13.45
C HIS A 48 7.22 34.94 -13.21
N PRO A 49 6.33 34.87 -12.20
CA PRO A 49 5.38 35.95 -11.93
C PRO A 49 6.01 37.27 -11.45
N THR A 50 7.09 37.21 -10.67
CA THR A 50 7.75 38.42 -10.11
C THR A 50 9.02 38.79 -10.85
N ARG A 51 9.47 37.96 -11.80
CA ARG A 51 10.75 38.09 -12.53
C ARG A 51 11.97 38.25 -11.60
N THR A 52 11.90 37.65 -10.42
CA THR A 52 13.00 37.65 -9.45
C THR A 52 13.78 36.34 -9.54
N THR A 53 15.08 36.41 -9.30
CA THR A 53 15.98 35.26 -9.25
C THR A 53 16.52 35.08 -7.84
N GLN A 54 16.61 33.85 -7.38
CA GLN A 54 17.19 33.52 -6.07
C GLN A 54 18.08 32.28 -6.16
N TRP A 55 19.06 32.20 -5.28
CA TRP A 55 20.02 31.09 -5.23
C TRP A 55 19.52 29.91 -4.39
N GLU A 56 18.59 30.18 -3.48
CA GLU A 56 18.00 29.19 -2.58
C GLU A 56 16.68 28.66 -3.16
N ASP A 57 16.40 27.37 -2.98
CA ASP A 57 15.20 26.75 -3.52
C ASP A 57 13.96 27.23 -2.75
N PRO A 58 13.00 27.92 -3.41
CA PRO A 58 11.79 28.41 -2.76
C PRO A 58 10.89 27.28 -2.23
N ARG A 59 11.11 26.02 -2.66
CA ARG A 59 10.41 24.84 -2.15
C ARG A 59 10.92 24.39 -0.77
N THR A 60 12.11 24.85 -0.37
CA THR A 60 12.76 24.48 0.90
C THR A 60 12.74 25.58 1.95
N GLN A 61 12.34 26.81 1.60
CA GLN A 61 12.27 27.90 2.57
C GLN A 61 10.94 27.86 3.36
N GLY A 62 11.01 27.47 4.63
CA GLY A 62 10.04 27.86 5.66
C GLY A 62 9.20 26.78 6.33
N LEU A 63 9.12 25.55 5.81
CA LEU A 63 8.30 24.46 6.39
C LEU A 63 9.05 23.15 6.64
N LEU A 64 10.26 23.01 6.10
CA LEU A 64 11.12 21.85 6.32
C LEU A 64 12.40 22.33 6.99
N ASN A 65 12.43 22.26 8.32
CA ASN A 65 13.71 22.10 8.97
C ASN A 65 14.24 20.73 8.49
N ASP A 66 15.41 20.67 7.87
CA ASP A 66 16.06 19.42 7.37
C ASP A 66 16.27 18.36 8.47
N LYS A 67 15.96 18.71 9.72
CA LYS A 67 16.00 17.79 10.85
C LYS A 67 14.69 16.99 10.93
N PRO A 68 14.77 15.65 10.97
CA PRO A 68 13.61 14.80 11.21
C PRO A 68 12.94 15.19 12.54
N LEU A 69 11.63 14.95 12.66
CA LEU A 69 10.93 15.11 13.93
C LEU A 69 11.56 14.19 14.99
N PRO A 70 11.58 14.59 16.28
CA PRO A 70 12.01 13.70 17.33
C PRO A 70 11.19 12.41 17.35
N GLU A 71 11.77 11.34 17.88
CA GLU A 71 11.10 10.05 17.95
C GLU A 71 9.74 10.17 18.67
N GLY A 72 8.70 9.59 18.07
CA GLY A 72 7.34 9.65 18.57
C GLY A 72 6.57 10.94 18.28
N TRP A 73 7.11 11.90 17.52
CA TRP A 73 6.40 13.13 17.14
C TRP A 73 5.93 13.13 15.69
N GLU A 74 4.63 13.23 15.40
CA GLU A 74 4.05 13.32 14.05
C GLU A 74 3.60 14.77 13.77
N MET A 75 3.73 15.27 12.53
CA MET A 75 3.13 16.55 12.12
C MET A 75 1.84 16.28 11.33
N ARG A 76 0.78 17.02 11.63
CA ARG A 76 -0.53 16.95 10.98
C ARG A 76 -1.02 18.34 10.61
N PHE A 77 -2.13 18.43 9.88
CA PHE A 77 -2.77 19.69 9.51
C PHE A 77 -4.22 19.71 9.99
N THR A 78 -4.69 20.87 10.44
CA THR A 78 -6.11 21.10 10.70
C THR A 78 -6.89 21.18 9.37
N VAL A 79 -8.22 21.21 9.45
CA VAL A 79 -9.10 21.42 8.27
C VAL A 79 -8.79 22.72 7.52
N ASP A 80 -8.23 23.70 8.22
CA ASP A 80 -7.83 25.00 7.69
C ASP A 80 -6.39 25.00 7.15
N GLY A 81 -5.72 23.85 7.13
CA GLY A 81 -4.35 23.70 6.64
C GLY A 81 -3.27 24.16 7.62
N ILE A 82 -3.59 24.36 8.90
CA ILE A 82 -2.63 24.83 9.91
C ILE A 82 -1.86 23.62 10.46
N PRO A 83 -0.51 23.62 10.44
CA PRO A 83 0.26 22.52 10.99
C PRO A 83 0.12 22.43 12.51
N TYR A 84 -0.01 21.22 13.04
CA TYR A 84 0.09 20.89 14.46
C TYR A 84 0.89 19.60 14.63
N PHE A 85 1.39 19.37 15.83
CA PHE A 85 2.30 18.28 16.16
C PHE A 85 1.65 17.35 17.19
N VAL A 86 1.79 16.05 16.97
CA VAL A 86 1.23 14.98 17.79
C VAL A 86 2.38 14.24 18.46
N ASP A 87 2.45 14.29 19.78
CA ASP A 87 3.38 13.50 20.58
C ASP A 87 2.72 12.16 20.93
N HIS A 88 3.14 11.07 20.27
CA HIS A 88 2.66 9.72 20.53
C HIS A 88 3.18 9.12 21.84
N ASN A 89 4.31 9.61 22.36
CA ASN A 89 4.87 9.15 23.62
C ASN A 89 3.97 9.62 24.78
N ARG A 90 3.56 10.89 24.73
CA ARG A 90 2.70 11.51 25.75
C ARG A 90 1.21 11.46 25.40
N ARG A 91 0.87 11.05 24.17
CA ARG A 91 -0.49 11.03 23.61
C ARG A 91 -1.16 12.40 23.69
N THR A 92 -0.41 13.43 23.31
CA THR A 92 -0.83 14.84 23.34
C THR A 92 -0.64 15.50 21.99
N THR A 93 -1.28 16.65 21.76
CA THR A 93 -1.04 17.47 20.57
C THR A 93 -0.62 18.89 20.97
N THR A 94 0.07 19.60 20.09
CA THR A 94 0.50 20.98 20.28
C THR A 94 0.70 21.68 18.94
N TYR A 95 0.54 22.99 18.86
CA TYR A 95 0.92 23.76 17.66
C TYR A 95 2.42 24.10 17.61
N ILE A 96 3.16 23.79 18.68
CA ILE A 96 4.57 24.08 18.84
C ILE A 96 5.41 22.98 18.15
N ASP A 97 6.22 23.36 17.17
CA ASP A 97 7.15 22.44 16.53
C ASP A 97 8.23 22.00 17.53
N PRO A 98 8.35 20.70 17.84
CA PRO A 98 9.30 20.20 18.83
C PRO A 98 10.77 20.41 18.42
N ARG A 99 11.05 20.69 17.14
CA ARG A 99 12.41 20.92 16.62
C ARG A 99 12.85 22.37 16.75
N THR A 100 11.90 23.30 16.68
CA THR A 100 12.20 24.74 16.58
C THR A 100 11.64 25.56 17.73
N GLY A 101 10.71 25.01 18.51
CA GLY A 101 9.96 25.71 19.54
C GLY A 101 8.99 26.75 18.99
N LYS A 102 8.83 26.86 17.66
CA LYS A 102 7.93 27.84 17.04
C LYS A 102 6.50 27.30 17.01
N SER A 103 5.54 28.13 17.41
CA SER A 103 4.13 27.78 17.29
C SER A 103 3.61 28.10 15.90
N SER A 104 2.87 27.15 15.32
CA SER A 104 2.14 27.33 14.06
C SER A 104 0.87 28.15 14.25
N LEU A 105 0.40 28.28 15.50
CA LEU A 105 -0.78 29.05 15.88
C LEU A 105 -0.67 29.50 17.34
N GLU A 106 -0.87 30.79 17.62
CA GLU A 106 -0.98 31.28 19.00
C GLU A 106 -2.43 31.09 19.49
N ASN A 107 -2.62 30.40 20.61
CA ASN A 107 -3.93 30.14 21.24
C ASN A 107 -4.96 29.40 20.35
N GLY A 108 -4.51 28.37 19.61
CA GLY A 108 -5.40 27.48 18.87
C GLY A 108 -6.25 26.56 19.75
N PRO A 109 -7.39 26.03 19.26
CA PRO A 109 -8.19 25.05 20.01
C PRO A 109 -7.38 23.79 20.29
N GLN A 110 -7.54 23.22 21.50
CA GLN A 110 -6.85 22.01 21.91
C GLN A 110 -7.32 20.82 21.05
N ILE A 111 -6.43 20.22 20.28
CA ILE A 111 -6.75 19.09 19.40
C ILE A 111 -6.65 17.81 20.22
N THR A 112 -7.71 17.03 20.31
CA THR A 112 -7.68 15.72 20.98
C THR A 112 -6.76 14.77 20.23
N TYR A 113 -5.91 14.03 20.96
CA TYR A 113 -5.11 12.96 20.37
C TYR A 113 -6.03 11.85 19.82
N VAL A 114 -5.95 11.60 18.51
CA VAL A 114 -6.65 10.50 17.86
C VAL A 114 -5.66 9.71 17.03
N ARG A 115 -5.69 8.37 17.16
CA ARG A 115 -5.04 7.45 16.22
C ARG A 115 -5.85 7.44 14.93
N ASP A 116 -5.65 8.47 14.12
CA ASP A 116 -6.33 8.62 12.84
C ASP A 116 -5.43 8.09 11.72
N PHE A 117 -5.71 6.86 11.28
CA PHE A 117 -4.99 6.22 10.19
C PHE A 117 -5.12 7.01 8.88
N LYS A 118 -6.25 7.68 8.63
CA LYS A 118 -6.44 8.52 7.42
C LYS A 118 -5.48 9.71 7.43
N ALA A 119 -5.30 10.37 8.57
CA ALA A 119 -4.34 11.46 8.73
C ALA A 119 -2.89 10.98 8.52
N LYS A 120 -2.51 9.83 9.09
CA LYS A 120 -1.19 9.22 8.86
C LYS A 120 -0.93 8.94 7.38
N VAL A 121 -1.92 8.39 6.67
CA VAL A 121 -1.82 8.13 5.23
C VAL A 121 -1.67 9.44 4.45
N GLN A 122 -2.42 10.49 4.79
CA GLN A 122 -2.26 11.80 4.14
C GLN A 122 -0.86 12.38 4.35
N TYR A 123 -0.33 12.29 5.57
CA TYR A 123 1.04 12.71 5.87
C TYR A 123 2.08 11.89 5.09
N PHE A 124 1.91 10.57 5.03
CA PHE A 124 2.76 9.70 4.22
C PHE A 124 2.72 10.08 2.73
N ARG A 125 1.53 10.38 2.19
CA ARG A 125 1.34 10.80 0.79
C ARG A 125 1.99 12.15 0.48
N PHE A 126 2.09 13.05 1.46
CA PHE A 126 2.80 14.30 1.31
C PHE A 126 4.29 14.09 1.00
N TRP A 127 4.93 13.08 1.61
CA TRP A 127 6.32 12.73 1.32
C TRP A 127 6.52 11.98 0.00
N CYS A 128 5.46 11.37 -0.55
CA CYS A 128 5.50 10.56 -1.76
C CYS A 128 5.11 11.33 -3.04
N GLN A 129 5.41 12.63 -3.10
CA GLN A 129 5.10 13.41 -4.30
C GLN A 129 5.98 13.01 -5.48
N VAL A 130 5.34 12.76 -6.62
CA VAL A 130 6.01 12.35 -7.87
C VAL A 130 6.26 13.55 -8.77
N CYS A 131 7.44 13.58 -9.40
CA CYS A 131 7.79 14.54 -10.46
C CYS A 131 8.43 13.78 -11.62
N SER A 132 8.23 14.25 -12.86
CA SER A 132 8.66 13.54 -14.08
C SER A 132 8.06 12.13 -14.19
N HIS A 133 8.48 11.36 -15.22
CA HIS A 133 7.99 10.00 -15.45
C HIS A 133 9.12 9.06 -15.88
N ILE A 134 8.91 7.76 -15.66
CA ILE A 134 9.69 6.66 -16.24
C ILE A 134 8.76 5.71 -16.99
N LYS A 135 9.29 5.04 -18.00
CA LYS A 135 8.57 4.05 -18.80
C LYS A 135 9.07 2.65 -18.46
N ILE A 136 8.14 1.73 -18.24
CA ILE A 136 8.41 0.32 -17.99
C ILE A 136 7.64 -0.48 -19.05
N ASN A 137 8.35 -1.17 -19.95
CA ASN A 137 7.77 -1.90 -21.07
C ASN A 137 7.73 -3.39 -20.75
N VAL A 138 6.56 -3.98 -20.55
CA VAL A 138 6.44 -5.37 -20.07
C VAL A 138 5.47 -6.14 -20.94
N SER A 139 5.79 -7.40 -21.27
CA SER A 139 4.87 -8.29 -21.96
C SER A 139 4.03 -9.07 -20.94
N ARG A 140 2.75 -9.33 -21.26
CA ARG A 140 1.88 -10.16 -20.41
C ARG A 140 2.41 -11.59 -20.24
N LYS A 141 3.13 -12.11 -21.24
CA LYS A 141 3.66 -13.49 -21.22
C LYS A 141 4.92 -13.65 -20.37
N THR A 142 5.69 -12.58 -20.23
CA THR A 142 7.00 -12.56 -19.54
C THR A 142 7.02 -11.48 -18.45
N LEU A 143 5.85 -11.25 -17.84
CA LEU A 143 5.61 -10.12 -16.94
C LEU A 143 6.64 -10.02 -15.82
N PHE A 144 6.93 -11.14 -15.17
CA PHE A 144 7.87 -11.20 -14.06
C PHE A 144 9.29 -10.85 -14.47
N GLU A 145 9.81 -11.52 -15.50
CA GLU A 145 11.19 -11.34 -15.97
C GLU A 145 11.42 -9.94 -16.56
N ASP A 146 10.48 -9.45 -17.38
CA ASP A 146 10.58 -8.10 -17.97
C ASP A 146 10.54 -7.01 -16.87
N SER A 147 9.71 -7.21 -15.84
CA SER A 147 9.64 -6.31 -14.69
C SER A 147 10.91 -6.38 -13.84
N PHE A 148 11.42 -7.59 -13.60
CA PHE A 148 12.66 -7.83 -12.85
C PHE A 148 13.83 -7.09 -13.48
N GLN A 149 14.09 -7.33 -14.77
CA GLN A 149 15.21 -6.72 -15.48
C GLN A 149 15.12 -5.19 -15.45
N GLN A 150 13.94 -4.62 -15.71
CA GLN A 150 13.79 -3.17 -15.76
C GLN A 150 13.91 -2.52 -14.37
N ILE A 151 13.17 -2.99 -13.37
CA ILE A 151 13.21 -2.39 -12.02
C ILE A 151 14.61 -2.49 -11.42
N MET A 152 15.32 -3.59 -11.66
CA MET A 152 16.69 -3.76 -11.17
C MET A 152 17.70 -2.89 -11.91
N SER A 153 17.47 -2.60 -13.19
CA SER A 153 18.33 -1.70 -13.99
C SER A 153 18.17 -0.21 -13.64
N PHE A 154 16.98 0.20 -13.17
CA PHE A 154 16.74 1.60 -12.82
C PHE A 154 17.47 2.00 -11.53
N HIS A 155 17.92 3.26 -11.50
CA HIS A 155 18.41 3.85 -10.27
C HIS A 155 17.25 4.03 -9.28
N PRO A 156 17.42 3.74 -7.96
CA PRO A 156 16.32 3.76 -7.00
C PRO A 156 15.51 5.05 -6.94
N GLN A 157 16.16 6.20 -7.15
CA GLN A 157 15.48 7.50 -7.18
C GLN A 157 14.55 7.67 -8.38
N ASP A 158 14.82 6.99 -9.50
CA ASP A 158 13.99 7.06 -10.70
C ASP A 158 12.69 6.27 -10.52
N LEU A 159 12.70 5.23 -9.69
CA LEU A 159 11.51 4.46 -9.32
C LEU A 159 10.49 5.28 -8.50
N ARG A 160 10.89 6.46 -7.99
CA ARG A 160 10.00 7.43 -7.31
C ARG A 160 9.33 8.41 -8.29
N ARG A 161 9.65 8.36 -9.58
CA ARG A 161 8.97 9.18 -10.61
C ARG A 161 7.66 8.53 -11.03
N ARG A 162 6.78 9.27 -11.71
CA ARG A 162 5.49 8.72 -12.18
C ARG A 162 5.73 7.52 -13.09
N LEU A 163 5.08 6.39 -12.80
CA LEU A 163 5.25 5.15 -13.56
C LEU A 163 4.32 5.14 -14.78
N TRP A 164 4.90 4.96 -15.96
CA TRP A 164 4.16 4.67 -17.19
C TRP A 164 4.44 3.23 -17.58
N ILE A 165 3.48 2.36 -17.27
CA ILE A 165 3.55 0.95 -17.67
C ILE A 165 3.00 0.84 -19.10
N ILE A 166 3.74 0.12 -19.95
CA ILE A 166 3.42 -0.06 -21.36
C ILE A 166 3.41 -1.56 -21.65
N PHE A 167 2.26 -2.09 -22.08
CA PHE A 167 2.15 -3.43 -22.63
C PHE A 167 2.29 -3.35 -24.15
N PRO A 168 3.38 -3.87 -24.76
CA PRO A 168 3.59 -3.78 -26.19
C PRO A 168 2.45 -4.44 -26.98
N GLY A 169 1.88 -3.72 -27.94
CA GLY A 169 0.75 -4.19 -28.75
C GLY A 169 -0.63 -3.82 -28.19
N GLU A 170 -0.71 -3.21 -27.01
CA GLU A 170 -1.94 -2.68 -26.43
C GLU A 170 -1.89 -1.15 -26.43
N GLU A 171 -2.87 -0.49 -27.06
CA GLU A 171 -3.01 0.96 -26.98
C GLU A 171 -3.58 1.35 -25.61
N GLY A 172 -2.69 1.48 -24.63
CA GLY A 172 -3.05 2.01 -23.31
C GLY A 172 -3.36 3.51 -23.37
N LEU A 173 -4.64 3.88 -23.50
CA LEU A 173 -5.08 5.28 -23.39
C LEU A 173 -4.89 5.85 -21.97
N ASP A 174 -4.83 4.99 -20.94
CA ASP A 174 -4.71 5.38 -19.54
C ASP A 174 -3.54 4.72 -18.79
N TYR A 175 -2.46 5.48 -18.63
CA TYR A 175 -1.28 5.09 -17.85
C TYR A 175 -1.59 4.77 -16.37
N GLY A 176 -2.70 5.27 -15.79
CA GLY A 176 -3.05 5.05 -14.38
C GLY A 176 -3.75 3.72 -14.10
N GLY A 177 -4.66 3.28 -14.96
CA GLY A 177 -5.30 1.97 -14.96
C GLY A 177 -4.29 0.85 -15.23
N VAL A 178 -3.47 1.01 -16.28
CA VAL A 178 -2.44 0.03 -16.65
C VAL A 178 -1.43 -0.18 -15.51
N ALA A 179 -1.05 0.88 -14.78
CA ALA A 179 -0.19 0.74 -13.61
C ALA A 179 -0.86 -0.06 -12.48
N ARG A 180 -2.16 0.13 -12.21
CA ARG A 180 -2.89 -0.65 -11.19
C ARG A 180 -2.91 -2.12 -11.54
N GLU A 181 -3.24 -2.44 -12.79
CA GLU A 181 -3.24 -3.81 -13.29
C GLU A 181 -1.85 -4.43 -13.17
N TRP A 182 -0.79 -3.73 -13.57
CA TRP A 182 0.57 -4.25 -13.50
C TRP A 182 0.99 -4.61 -12.07
N PHE A 183 0.71 -3.75 -11.08
CA PHE A 183 0.96 -4.09 -9.67
C PHE A 183 0.16 -5.33 -9.24
N PHE A 184 -1.10 -5.43 -9.65
CA PHE A 184 -1.94 -6.59 -9.34
C PHE A 184 -1.40 -7.88 -9.95
N LEU A 185 -1.13 -7.92 -11.26
CA LEU A 185 -0.64 -9.10 -11.95
C LEU A 185 0.76 -9.51 -11.46
N LEU A 186 1.68 -8.55 -11.34
CA LEU A 186 3.03 -8.83 -10.88
C LEU A 186 3.02 -9.34 -9.42
N SER A 187 2.09 -8.86 -8.59
CA SER A 187 1.94 -9.33 -7.22
C SER A 187 1.49 -10.79 -7.10
N HIS A 188 0.89 -11.37 -8.15
CA HIS A 188 0.61 -12.81 -8.24
C HIS A 188 1.83 -13.58 -8.73
N GLU A 189 2.53 -13.06 -9.74
CA GLU A 189 3.73 -13.70 -10.29
C GLU A 189 4.85 -13.85 -9.26
N VAL A 190 5.05 -12.87 -8.36
CA VAL A 190 6.05 -12.97 -7.27
C VAL A 190 5.76 -14.12 -6.30
N LEU A 191 4.53 -14.64 -6.28
CA LEU A 191 4.11 -15.77 -5.45
C LEU A 191 4.16 -17.11 -6.18
N ASN A 192 4.59 -17.13 -7.44
CA ASN A 192 4.65 -18.35 -8.21
C ASN A 192 5.59 -19.37 -7.52
N PRO A 193 5.09 -20.56 -7.13
CA PRO A 193 5.89 -21.57 -6.44
C PRO A 193 7.14 -22.00 -7.19
N MET A 194 7.16 -21.83 -8.52
CA MET A 194 8.29 -22.16 -9.39
C MET A 194 9.55 -21.36 -9.07
N TYR A 195 9.42 -20.14 -8.51
CA TYR A 195 10.59 -19.34 -8.10
C TYR A 195 11.14 -19.76 -6.72
N CYS A 196 10.40 -20.60 -5.99
CA CYS A 196 10.75 -21.10 -4.66
C CYS A 196 11.00 -20.02 -3.58
N LEU A 197 10.45 -18.82 -3.76
CA LEU A 197 10.70 -17.68 -2.87
C LEU A 197 9.83 -17.70 -1.60
N PHE A 198 8.57 -18.09 -1.73
CA PHE A 198 7.60 -18.11 -0.63
C PHE A 198 6.98 -19.49 -0.46
N GLU A 199 6.50 -19.75 0.74
CA GLU A 199 5.71 -20.92 1.09
C GLU A 199 4.51 -20.50 1.95
N TYR A 200 3.50 -21.36 2.02
CA TYR A 200 2.36 -21.16 2.91
C TYR A 200 2.70 -21.62 4.32
N ALA A 201 2.39 -20.79 5.31
CA ALA A 201 2.72 -21.04 6.71
C ALA A 201 1.96 -22.25 7.33
N GLY A 202 0.79 -22.61 6.79
CA GLY A 202 0.01 -23.75 7.28
C GLY A 202 -0.97 -24.30 6.23
N LYS A 203 -1.62 -25.43 6.55
CA LYS A 203 -2.58 -26.12 5.66
C LYS A 203 -3.90 -25.35 5.47
N ASP A 204 -4.30 -24.59 6.50
CA ASP A 204 -5.57 -23.84 6.52
C ASP A 204 -5.38 -22.31 6.44
N ASN A 205 -4.16 -21.82 6.72
CA ASN A 205 -3.80 -20.41 6.67
C ASN A 205 -3.05 -20.09 5.37
N TYR A 206 -3.73 -19.41 4.44
CA TYR A 206 -3.16 -18.85 3.20
C TYR A 206 -2.18 -17.67 3.44
N CYS A 207 -1.55 -17.61 4.61
CA CYS A 207 -0.55 -16.59 4.94
C CYS A 207 0.80 -17.00 4.36
N LEU A 208 1.39 -16.11 3.56
CA LEU A 208 2.69 -16.35 2.93
C LEU A 208 3.84 -15.97 3.86
N GLN A 209 4.87 -16.81 3.86
CA GLN A 209 6.15 -16.56 4.51
C GLN A 209 7.30 -16.83 3.53
N ILE A 210 8.47 -16.26 3.80
CA ILE A 210 9.68 -16.55 3.03
C ILE A 210 10.01 -18.03 3.18
N ASN A 211 10.26 -18.71 2.07
CA ASN A 211 10.69 -20.10 2.06
C ASN A 211 12.17 -20.18 2.54
N PRO A 212 12.46 -20.86 3.66
CA PRO A 212 13.85 -21.06 4.11
C PRO A 212 14.70 -21.82 3.09
N ALA A 213 14.08 -22.64 2.24
CA ALA A 213 14.72 -23.39 1.16
C ALA A 213 14.86 -22.59 -0.16
N SER A 214 14.62 -21.27 -0.14
CA SER A 214 14.76 -20.43 -1.34
C SER A 214 16.17 -20.43 -1.93
N TYR A 215 17.20 -20.79 -1.16
CA TYR A 215 18.58 -20.93 -1.66
C TYR A 215 18.73 -21.97 -2.78
N ILE A 216 17.74 -22.85 -2.99
CA ILE A 216 17.68 -23.75 -4.16
C ILE A 216 17.71 -22.93 -5.46
N ASN A 217 17.16 -21.71 -5.44
CA ASN A 217 17.29 -20.76 -6.52
C ASN A 217 18.55 -19.89 -6.30
N PRO A 218 19.58 -20.00 -7.15
CA PRO A 218 20.84 -19.27 -6.96
C PRO A 218 20.69 -17.75 -7.02
N ASP A 219 19.63 -17.24 -7.66
CA ASP A 219 19.33 -15.81 -7.76
C ASP A 219 18.29 -15.33 -6.74
N HIS A 220 17.90 -16.16 -5.75
CA HIS A 220 16.85 -15.83 -4.79
C HIS A 220 17.05 -14.48 -4.09
N LEU A 221 18.28 -14.13 -3.67
CA LEU A 221 18.55 -12.83 -3.02
C LEU A 221 18.30 -11.64 -3.96
N LYS A 222 18.61 -11.78 -5.26
CA LYS A 222 18.31 -10.73 -6.24
C LYS A 222 16.81 -10.57 -6.41
N TYR A 223 16.07 -11.68 -6.42
CA TYR A 223 14.61 -11.65 -6.46
C TYR A 223 14.01 -11.02 -5.21
N PHE A 224 14.51 -11.33 -4.00
CA PHE A 224 14.06 -10.65 -2.78
C PHE A 224 14.34 -9.15 -2.82
N LYS A 225 15.50 -8.73 -3.31
CA LYS A 225 15.82 -7.30 -3.50
C LYS A 225 14.85 -6.63 -4.49
N PHE A 226 14.54 -7.29 -5.61
CA PHE A 226 13.53 -6.84 -6.56
C PHE A 226 12.16 -6.71 -5.91
N ILE A 227 11.71 -7.73 -5.16
CA ILE A 227 10.42 -7.69 -4.45
C ILE A 227 10.41 -6.54 -3.43
N GLY A 228 11.50 -6.32 -2.70
CA GLY A 228 11.66 -5.17 -1.81
C GLY A 228 11.41 -3.84 -2.52
N ARG A 229 12.05 -3.62 -3.68
CA ARG A 229 11.82 -2.43 -4.53
C ARG A 229 10.37 -2.34 -4.98
N PHE A 230 9.79 -3.44 -5.45
CA PHE A 230 8.41 -3.53 -5.94
C PHE A 230 7.37 -3.16 -4.85
N ILE A 231 7.49 -3.72 -3.65
CA ILE A 231 6.60 -3.42 -2.52
C ILE A 231 6.75 -1.97 -2.08
N ALA A 232 7.98 -1.45 -2.03
CA ALA A 232 8.21 -0.03 -1.74
C ALA A 232 7.60 0.89 -2.81
N MET A 233 7.69 0.51 -4.09
CA MET A 233 7.02 1.23 -5.19
C MET A 233 5.49 1.20 -5.03
N ALA A 234 4.90 0.07 -4.65
CA ALA A 234 3.46 -0.05 -4.42
C ALA A 234 2.98 0.95 -3.34
N LEU A 235 3.69 0.99 -2.20
CA LEU A 235 3.44 1.96 -1.13
C LEU A 235 3.61 3.40 -1.62
N PHE A 236 4.75 3.73 -2.23
CA PHE A 236 5.09 5.07 -2.67
C PHE A 236 4.04 5.63 -3.66
N HIS A 237 3.68 4.86 -4.67
CA HIS A 237 2.72 5.25 -5.71
C HIS A 237 1.25 5.05 -5.34
N GLY A 238 0.99 4.42 -4.19
CA GLY A 238 -0.36 4.15 -3.71
C GLY A 238 -1.13 3.18 -4.58
N LYS A 239 -0.45 2.11 -4.96
CA LYS A 239 -1.00 1.00 -5.72
C LYS A 239 -1.13 -0.20 -4.80
N PHE A 240 -2.25 -0.89 -4.90
CA PHE A 240 -2.50 -2.08 -4.12
C PHE A 240 -1.87 -3.30 -4.79
N ILE A 241 -1.41 -4.22 -3.97
CA ILE A 241 -0.96 -5.55 -4.36
C ILE A 241 -1.93 -6.59 -3.80
N ASP A 242 -1.95 -7.77 -4.42
CA ASP A 242 -2.77 -8.89 -3.95
C ASP A 242 -1.96 -9.92 -3.16
N THR A 243 -0.89 -9.48 -2.52
CA THR A 243 0.01 -10.35 -1.77
C THR A 243 -0.43 -10.42 -0.31
N GLY A 244 -0.91 -11.58 0.13
CA GLY A 244 -1.31 -11.86 1.52
C GLY A 244 -0.11 -12.24 2.40
N PHE A 245 0.76 -11.28 2.72
CA PHE A 245 1.86 -11.55 3.66
C PHE A 245 1.34 -11.73 5.08
N SER A 246 2.06 -12.54 5.86
CA SER A 246 1.77 -12.70 7.29
C SER A 246 2.00 -11.40 8.08
N LEU A 247 1.24 -11.18 9.15
CA LEU A 247 1.43 -10.04 10.06
C LEU A 247 2.88 -9.88 10.57
N PRO A 248 3.61 -10.97 10.88
CA PRO A 248 5.00 -10.89 11.31
C PRO A 248 5.92 -10.36 10.22
N PHE A 249 5.61 -10.62 8.94
CA PHE A 249 6.33 -10.02 7.82
C PHE A 249 6.15 -8.50 7.80
N TYR A 250 4.93 -7.97 7.97
CA TYR A 250 4.72 -6.52 8.08
C TYR A 250 5.39 -5.91 9.31
N LYS A 251 5.43 -6.62 10.45
CA LYS A 251 6.19 -6.17 11.63
C LYS A 251 7.68 -6.05 11.33
N ARG A 252 8.24 -7.01 10.60
CA ARG A 252 9.62 -6.89 10.09
C ARG A 252 9.76 -5.66 9.23
N ILE A 253 8.84 -5.44 8.27
CA ILE A 253 8.92 -4.26 7.40
C ILE A 253 9.02 -2.98 8.22
N LEU A 254 8.30 -2.90 9.34
CA LEU A 254 8.30 -1.76 10.24
C LEU A 254 9.47 -1.72 11.24
N ASN A 255 10.40 -2.67 11.17
CA ASN A 255 11.46 -2.89 12.14
C ASN A 255 10.93 -3.00 13.59
N LYS A 256 9.79 -3.69 13.76
CA LYS A 256 9.17 -3.93 15.07
C LYS A 256 9.53 -5.32 15.59
N PRO A 257 9.75 -5.47 16.91
CA PRO A 257 10.03 -6.77 17.49
C PRO A 257 8.85 -7.71 17.31
N LEU A 258 9.17 -8.96 17.05
CA LEU A 258 8.20 -10.04 17.00
C LEU A 258 7.91 -10.53 18.41
N ALA A 259 6.65 -10.90 18.66
CA ALA A 259 6.17 -11.37 19.96
C ALA A 259 5.63 -12.79 19.85
N LEU A 260 5.51 -13.51 20.98
CA LEU A 260 4.93 -14.86 21.02
C LEU A 260 3.57 -14.95 20.31
N LYS A 261 2.71 -13.92 20.45
CA LYS A 261 1.39 -13.87 19.82
C LYS A 261 1.45 -13.86 18.28
N ASP A 262 2.55 -13.39 17.70
CA ASP A 262 2.73 -13.38 16.25
C ASP A 262 2.81 -14.80 15.66
N LEU A 263 3.24 -15.75 16.48
CA LEU A 263 3.38 -17.15 16.11
C LEU A 263 2.03 -17.85 15.91
N GLU A 264 0.99 -17.41 16.62
CA GLU A 264 -0.40 -17.88 16.44
C GLU A 264 -0.86 -17.78 14.97
N SER A 265 -0.42 -16.75 14.25
CA SER A 265 -0.82 -16.52 12.85
C SER A 265 -0.08 -17.40 11.84
N ILE A 266 1.08 -17.93 12.22
CA ILE A 266 1.97 -18.69 11.34
C ILE A 266 1.85 -20.18 11.64
N ASP A 267 1.99 -20.55 12.91
CA ASP A 267 2.06 -21.93 13.37
C ASP A 267 1.24 -22.08 14.67
N PRO A 268 -0.10 -22.24 14.54
CA PRO A 268 -1.00 -22.32 15.69
C PRO A 268 -0.68 -23.50 16.61
N GLU A 269 -0.26 -24.64 16.06
CA GLU A 269 0.09 -25.83 16.83
C GLU A 269 1.31 -25.56 17.72
N PHE A 270 2.38 -25.02 17.12
CA PHE A 270 3.60 -24.67 17.86
C PHE A 270 3.36 -23.54 18.88
N TYR A 271 2.52 -22.55 18.54
CA TYR A 271 2.07 -21.53 19.49
C TYR A 271 1.37 -22.15 20.70
N ASN A 272 0.43 -23.07 20.49
CA ASN A 272 -0.28 -23.75 21.58
C ASN A 272 0.68 -24.55 22.48
N SER A 273 1.71 -25.18 21.91
CA SER A 273 2.74 -25.87 22.69
C SER A 273 3.51 -24.90 23.61
N LEU A 274 3.90 -23.72 23.10
CA LEU A 274 4.59 -22.71 23.92
C LEU A 274 3.69 -22.10 25.00
N ILE A 275 2.40 -21.88 24.69
CA ILE A 275 1.41 -21.42 25.68
C ILE A 275 1.20 -22.49 26.75
N TRP A 276 1.17 -23.76 26.38
CA TRP A 276 1.08 -24.85 27.35
C TRP A 276 2.30 -24.87 28.29
N ILE A 277 3.53 -24.72 27.77
CA ILE A 277 4.75 -24.62 28.58
C ILE A 277 4.69 -23.41 29.54
N LYS A 278 4.12 -22.31 29.06
CA LYS A 278 3.96 -21.09 29.86
C LYS A 278 3.00 -21.30 31.04
N ASP A 279 1.85 -21.90 30.78
CA ASP A 279 0.73 -21.95 31.72
C ASP A 279 0.77 -23.17 32.67
N ASN A 280 1.62 -24.16 32.40
CA ASN A 280 1.77 -25.38 33.21
C ASN A 280 3.13 -25.42 33.92
N ASN A 281 3.20 -26.18 35.02
CA ASN A 281 4.44 -26.44 35.74
C ASN A 281 5.23 -27.56 35.03
N ILE A 282 6.34 -27.22 34.38
CA ILE A 282 7.13 -28.17 33.59
C ILE A 282 7.91 -29.17 34.46
N GLU A 283 8.24 -28.80 35.70
CA GLU A 283 8.98 -29.64 36.64
C GLU A 283 8.10 -30.77 37.18
N GLU A 284 6.83 -30.48 37.50
CA GLU A 284 5.85 -31.50 37.91
C GLU A 284 5.51 -32.48 36.78
N CYS A 285 5.61 -32.02 35.53
CA CYS A 285 5.33 -32.83 34.34
C CYS A 285 6.52 -33.70 33.90
N GLY A 286 7.70 -33.52 34.50
CA GLY A 286 8.92 -34.26 34.14
C GLY A 286 9.41 -33.99 32.71
N LEU A 287 9.17 -32.79 32.18
CA LEU A 287 9.62 -32.40 30.84
C LEU A 287 11.09 -32.00 30.88
N GLU A 288 11.97 -32.86 30.37
CA GLU A 288 13.38 -32.55 30.17
C GLU A 288 13.55 -31.77 28.86
N MET A 289 13.65 -30.44 28.99
CA MET A 289 13.92 -29.53 27.88
C MET A 289 15.23 -28.77 28.13
N PHE A 290 15.92 -28.41 27.05
CA PHE A 290 17.16 -27.64 27.07
C PHE A 290 17.02 -26.41 26.18
N PHE A 291 17.93 -25.44 26.28
CA PHE A 291 17.95 -24.25 25.41
C PHE A 291 18.49 -24.57 24.00
N SER A 292 17.94 -25.60 23.36
CA SER A 292 18.25 -26.05 22.01
C SER A 292 16.99 -26.54 21.30
N VAL A 293 16.95 -26.37 19.98
CA VAL A 293 15.81 -26.78 19.14
C VAL A 293 16.30 -27.52 17.91
N ASP A 294 15.60 -28.60 17.56
CA ASP A 294 15.88 -29.34 16.33
C ASP A 294 15.14 -28.74 15.15
N LYS A 295 15.83 -28.67 14.01
CA LYS A 295 15.30 -28.17 12.74
C LYS A 295 15.54 -29.21 11.68
N GLU A 296 14.47 -29.61 11.01
CA GLU A 296 14.54 -30.43 9.81
C GLU A 296 14.52 -29.52 8.56
N ILE A 297 15.55 -29.63 7.71
CA ILE A 297 15.61 -28.97 6.40
C ILE A 297 15.90 -30.03 5.35
N LEU A 298 14.99 -30.22 4.39
CA LEU A 298 15.15 -31.20 3.30
C LEU A 298 15.46 -32.64 3.80
N GLY A 299 14.95 -33.01 4.98
CA GLY A 299 15.16 -34.32 5.60
C GLY A 299 16.42 -34.45 6.47
N GLU A 300 17.25 -33.41 6.57
CA GLU A 300 18.39 -33.36 7.49
C GLU A 300 18.00 -32.67 8.79
N VAL A 301 18.21 -33.34 9.93
CA VAL A 301 17.93 -32.79 11.26
C VAL A 301 19.19 -32.15 11.83
N THR A 302 19.13 -30.86 12.09
CA THR A 302 20.19 -30.07 12.72
C THR A 302 19.71 -29.48 14.04
N THR A 303 20.52 -29.58 15.10
CA THR A 303 20.24 -28.96 16.40
C THR A 303 20.81 -27.55 16.44
N HIS A 304 19.99 -26.58 16.85
CA HIS A 304 20.37 -25.18 17.00
C HIS A 304 20.29 -24.77 18.47
N GLU A 305 21.39 -24.24 19.02
CA GLU A 305 21.41 -23.69 20.38
C GLU A 305 20.77 -22.29 20.42
N LEU A 306 19.80 -22.09 21.30
CA LEU A 306 19.08 -20.81 21.42
C LEU A 306 19.90 -19.71 22.09
N LYS A 307 20.93 -20.10 22.85
CA LYS A 307 21.90 -19.22 23.50
C LYS A 307 23.26 -19.95 23.60
N PRO A 308 24.37 -19.24 23.88
CA PRO A 308 25.68 -19.88 24.02
C PRO A 308 25.62 -21.01 25.05
N ASP A 309 26.08 -22.20 24.67
CA ASP A 309 26.07 -23.41 25.51
C ASP A 309 24.64 -23.87 25.89
N GLY A 310 23.65 -23.51 25.07
CA GLY A 310 22.23 -23.73 25.35
C GLY A 310 21.85 -25.20 25.45
N GLY A 311 22.56 -26.10 24.75
CA GLY A 311 22.33 -27.55 24.83
C GLY A 311 22.59 -28.13 26.22
N ASN A 312 23.39 -27.46 27.06
CA ASN A 312 23.71 -27.89 28.42
C ASN A 312 22.86 -27.18 29.49
N VAL A 313 22.04 -26.20 29.11
CA VAL A 313 21.21 -25.42 30.04
C VAL A 313 19.80 -26.00 30.06
N GLN A 314 19.41 -26.60 31.18
CA GLN A 314 18.05 -27.13 31.36
C GLN A 314 17.03 -26.01 31.53
N VAL A 315 15.85 -26.20 30.95
CA VAL A 315 14.70 -25.31 31.13
C VAL A 315 14.01 -25.64 32.46
N THR A 316 13.81 -24.63 33.30
CA THR A 316 13.19 -24.70 34.63
C THR A 316 12.05 -23.69 34.72
N GLU A 317 11.23 -23.75 35.77
CA GLU A 317 10.14 -22.79 35.97
C GLU A 317 10.63 -21.33 36.04
N GLU A 318 11.85 -21.11 36.55
CA GLU A 318 12.45 -19.78 36.65
C GLU A 318 12.89 -19.21 35.30
N ASN A 319 13.30 -20.07 34.35
CA ASN A 319 13.89 -19.64 33.08
C ASN A 319 13.01 -19.93 31.85
N LYS A 320 11.84 -20.57 32.02
CA LYS A 320 10.96 -20.95 30.91
C LYS A 320 10.46 -19.78 30.07
N GLU A 321 10.26 -18.61 30.65
CA GLU A 321 9.88 -17.40 29.91
C GLU A 321 11.00 -16.93 28.95
N GLU A 322 12.27 -17.09 29.35
CA GLU A 322 13.41 -16.84 28.46
C GLU A 322 13.44 -17.84 27.31
N TYR A 323 13.26 -19.12 27.62
CA TYR A 323 13.18 -20.19 26.63
C TYR A 323 12.07 -19.92 25.60
N ILE A 324 10.84 -19.64 26.05
CA ILE A 324 9.69 -19.34 25.18
C ILE A 324 10.01 -18.16 24.25
N ARG A 325 10.61 -17.08 24.77
CA ARG A 325 10.98 -15.92 23.96
C ARG A 325 12.01 -16.28 22.90
N LEU A 326 13.09 -16.98 23.25
CA LEU A 326 14.15 -17.35 22.32
C LEU A 326 13.64 -18.33 21.24
N VAL A 327 12.81 -19.30 21.62
CA VAL A 327 12.17 -20.24 20.68
C VAL A 327 11.25 -19.50 19.72
N ALA A 328 10.42 -18.57 20.21
CA ALA A 328 9.52 -17.79 19.37
C ALA A 328 10.30 -16.89 18.38
N GLU A 329 11.34 -16.21 18.85
CA GLU A 329 12.22 -15.39 18.01
C GLU A 329 12.87 -16.24 16.92
N TRP A 330 13.52 -17.34 17.32
CA TRP A 330 14.14 -18.30 16.41
C TRP A 330 13.15 -18.87 15.38
N ARG A 331 11.96 -19.30 15.81
CA ARG A 331 10.98 -19.92 14.90
C ARG A 331 10.52 -18.96 13.81
N LEU A 332 10.43 -17.68 14.16
CA LEU A 332 10.09 -16.64 13.21
C LEU A 332 11.28 -16.33 12.31
N SER A 333 12.49 -16.14 12.83
CA SER A 333 13.67 -15.70 12.05
C SER A 333 14.37 -16.78 11.22
N ARG A 334 14.25 -18.06 11.61
CA ARG A 334 15.11 -19.15 11.11
C ARG A 334 15.19 -19.26 9.58
N GLY A 335 16.42 -19.23 9.06
CA GLY A 335 16.74 -19.59 7.67
C GLY A 335 16.18 -18.63 6.62
N VAL A 336 15.75 -17.43 7.05
CA VAL A 336 15.20 -16.39 6.19
C VAL A 336 15.93 -15.06 6.36
N GLU A 337 17.04 -15.03 7.09
CA GLU A 337 17.79 -13.83 7.47
C GLU A 337 18.36 -13.11 6.24
N GLU A 338 19.06 -13.84 5.36
CA GLU A 338 19.67 -13.26 4.14
C GLU A 338 18.60 -12.76 3.16
N GLN A 339 17.52 -13.51 3.01
CA GLN A 339 16.37 -13.17 2.18
C GLN A 339 15.66 -11.92 2.70
N THR A 340 15.46 -11.86 4.02
CA THR A 340 14.86 -10.71 4.70
C THR A 340 15.75 -9.48 4.53
N GLN A 341 17.06 -9.62 4.69
CA GLN A 341 18.03 -8.54 4.49
C GLN A 341 18.02 -8.04 3.03
N ALA A 342 18.08 -8.94 2.05
CA ALA A 342 18.05 -8.58 0.63
C ALA A 342 16.75 -7.84 0.26
N PHE A 343 15.60 -8.29 0.79
CA PHE A 343 14.33 -7.58 0.69
C PHE A 343 14.43 -6.16 1.27
N PHE A 344 14.98 -6.01 2.47
CA PHE A 344 15.12 -4.70 3.12
C PHE A 344 16.04 -3.74 2.37
N GLU A 345 17.12 -4.24 1.78
CA GLU A 345 17.99 -3.42 0.94
C GLU A 345 17.23 -2.84 -0.24
N GLY A 346 16.46 -3.68 -0.96
CA GLY A 346 15.64 -3.21 -2.06
C GLY A 346 14.52 -2.25 -1.63
N PHE A 347 13.88 -2.54 -0.50
CA PHE A 347 12.80 -1.73 0.04
C PHE A 347 13.28 -0.32 0.42
N ASN A 348 14.34 -0.24 1.21
CA ASN A 348 14.88 1.02 1.74
C ASN A 348 15.54 1.90 0.67
N GLU A 349 16.01 1.32 -0.44
CA GLU A 349 16.49 2.06 -1.62
C GLU A 349 15.38 2.95 -2.21
N VAL A 350 14.14 2.46 -2.24
CA VAL A 350 13.00 3.17 -2.83
C VAL A 350 12.22 3.96 -1.78
N LEU A 351 11.90 3.38 -0.63
CA LEU A 351 11.09 4.02 0.41
C LEU A 351 11.86 4.06 1.73
N PRO A 352 12.25 5.26 2.23
CA PRO A 352 12.95 5.37 3.50
C PRO A 352 12.10 4.88 4.68
N GLN A 353 12.69 4.06 5.55
CA GLN A 353 12.03 3.48 6.73
C GLN A 353 11.37 4.54 7.64
N GLN A 354 11.93 5.75 7.72
CA GLN A 354 11.39 6.81 8.58
C GLN A 354 9.95 7.20 8.22
N TYR A 355 9.54 7.00 6.96
CA TYR A 355 8.18 7.34 6.52
C TYR A 355 7.14 6.40 7.12
N LEU A 356 7.56 5.23 7.61
CA LEU A 356 6.68 4.19 8.14
C LEU A 356 6.63 4.14 9.67
N GLN A 357 7.41 4.97 10.40
CA GLN A 357 7.61 4.77 11.84
C GLN A 357 6.33 4.82 12.68
N TYR A 358 5.29 5.52 12.23
CA TYR A 358 4.03 5.70 12.96
C TYR A 358 2.96 4.68 12.58
N PHE A 359 3.20 3.85 11.57
CA PHE A 359 2.28 2.80 11.18
C PHE A 359 2.50 1.56 12.04
N ASP A 360 1.42 0.84 12.34
CA ASP A 360 1.49 -0.53 12.81
C ASP A 360 1.34 -1.55 11.68
N ALA A 361 1.56 -2.82 11.99
CA ALA A 361 1.61 -3.88 10.99
C ALA A 361 0.27 -4.07 10.25
N LYS A 362 -0.86 -3.81 10.93
CA LYS A 362 -2.20 -3.88 10.32
C LYS A 362 -2.48 -2.66 9.46
N GLU A 363 -2.06 -1.49 9.91
CA GLU A 363 -2.15 -0.26 9.11
C GLU A 363 -1.31 -0.38 7.83
N LEU A 364 -0.10 -0.97 7.92
CA LEU A 364 0.76 -1.21 6.76
C LEU A 364 0.16 -2.25 5.79
N GLU A 365 -0.40 -3.34 6.32
CA GLU A 365 -1.14 -4.33 5.54
C GLU A 365 -2.27 -3.66 4.76
N VAL A 366 -3.08 -2.81 5.40
CA VAL A 366 -4.18 -2.10 4.72
C VAL A 366 -3.65 -1.11 3.68
N MET A 367 -2.48 -0.51 3.88
CA MET A 367 -1.88 0.36 2.86
C MET A 367 -1.42 -0.40 1.61
N LEU A 368 -0.93 -1.62 1.78
CA LEU A 368 -0.44 -2.47 0.68
C LEU A 368 -1.56 -3.25 -0.01
N CYS A 369 -2.44 -3.85 0.78
CA CYS A 369 -3.48 -4.76 0.30
C CYS A 369 -4.85 -4.09 0.18
N GLY A 370 -5.03 -2.86 0.68
CA GLY A 370 -6.37 -2.23 0.78
C GLY A 370 -7.34 -3.03 1.66
N MET A 371 -8.60 -2.58 1.74
CA MET A 371 -9.60 -3.30 2.53
C MET A 371 -10.09 -4.55 1.80
N GLN A 372 -10.21 -5.67 2.52
CA GLN A 372 -10.54 -6.99 1.95
C GLN A 372 -12.06 -7.28 1.92
N GLU A 373 -12.83 -6.67 2.83
CA GLU A 373 -14.28 -6.83 2.86
C GLU A 373 -14.99 -5.63 2.25
N ILE A 374 -15.93 -5.92 1.36
CA ILE A 374 -16.73 -4.90 0.69
C ILE A 374 -17.97 -4.61 1.54
N ASP A 375 -18.01 -3.42 2.14
CA ASP A 375 -19.23 -2.87 2.73
C ASP A 375 -20.21 -2.45 1.62
N LEU A 376 -21.27 -3.25 1.43
CA LEU A 376 -22.31 -3.01 0.44
C LEU A 376 -23.08 -1.70 0.68
N VAL A 377 -23.28 -1.33 1.95
CA VAL A 377 -24.02 -0.12 2.31
C VAL A 377 -23.18 1.10 1.93
N ASP A 378 -21.88 1.05 2.20
CA ASP A 378 -20.94 2.09 1.80
C ASP A 378 -20.83 2.20 0.26
N TRP A 379 -20.72 1.07 -0.44
CA TRP A 379 -20.65 1.02 -1.91
C TRP A 379 -21.88 1.67 -2.55
N GLN A 380 -23.07 1.25 -2.12
CA GLN A 380 -24.32 1.75 -2.66
C GLN A 380 -24.51 3.25 -2.35
N ARG A 381 -24.10 3.69 -1.15
CA ARG A 381 -24.20 5.10 -0.73
C ARG A 381 -23.31 6.01 -1.57
N ASN A 382 -22.11 5.55 -1.91
CA ASN A 382 -21.11 6.34 -2.62
C ASN A 382 -21.10 6.15 -4.14
N THR A 383 -22.01 5.35 -4.69
CA THR A 383 -22.16 5.20 -6.15
C THR A 383 -22.93 6.37 -6.76
N ILE A 384 -22.38 6.91 -7.86
CA ILE A 384 -23.03 7.91 -8.71
C ILE A 384 -23.65 7.26 -9.95
N TYR A 385 -24.73 7.86 -10.45
CA TYR A 385 -25.46 7.34 -11.61
C TYR A 385 -25.52 8.40 -12.71
N ARG A 386 -25.22 8.00 -13.94
CA ARG A 386 -25.33 8.84 -15.14
C ARG A 386 -26.34 8.24 -16.09
N HIS A 387 -27.32 9.03 -16.53
CA HIS A 387 -28.43 8.56 -17.36
C HIS A 387 -29.25 7.40 -16.75
N TYR A 388 -29.06 7.15 -15.46
CA TYR A 388 -29.85 6.29 -14.58
C TYR A 388 -30.21 7.06 -13.32
N ALA A 389 -31.29 6.65 -12.67
CA ALA A 389 -31.65 7.07 -11.32
C ALA A 389 -31.50 5.88 -10.36
N ARG A 390 -31.41 6.16 -9.06
CA ARG A 390 -31.40 5.11 -8.01
C ARG A 390 -32.61 4.18 -8.09
N SER A 391 -33.74 4.66 -8.59
CA SER A 391 -34.99 3.92 -8.78
C SER A 391 -35.10 3.21 -10.14
N SER A 392 -34.13 3.36 -11.04
CA SER A 392 -34.16 2.68 -12.34
C SER A 392 -34.09 1.15 -12.15
N LYS A 393 -34.88 0.40 -12.94
CA LYS A 393 -34.99 -1.06 -12.83
C LYS A 393 -33.62 -1.74 -12.87
N GLN A 394 -32.76 -1.34 -13.80
CA GLN A 394 -31.41 -1.90 -13.95
C GLN A 394 -30.50 -1.62 -12.75
N ILE A 395 -30.67 -0.49 -12.06
CA ILE A 395 -29.91 -0.17 -10.86
C ILE A 395 -30.38 -1.00 -9.66
N LEU A 396 -31.70 -1.19 -9.53
CA LEU A 396 -32.26 -2.07 -8.50
C LEU A 396 -31.79 -3.52 -8.71
N TRP A 397 -31.83 -3.99 -9.95
CA TRP A 397 -31.33 -5.31 -10.35
C TRP A 397 -29.83 -5.46 -10.13
N PHE A 398 -29.03 -4.43 -10.45
CA PHE A 398 -27.60 -4.43 -10.18
C PHE A 398 -27.32 -4.65 -8.68
N TRP A 399 -27.95 -3.88 -7.79
CA TRP A 399 -27.72 -4.04 -6.35
C TRP A 399 -28.31 -5.32 -5.78
N GLN A 400 -29.41 -5.82 -6.35
CA GLN A 400 -29.91 -7.15 -6.01
C GLN A 400 -28.86 -8.23 -6.33
N PHE A 401 -28.31 -8.19 -7.55
CA PHE A 401 -27.29 -9.10 -7.99
C PHE A 401 -26.02 -9.02 -7.12
N VAL A 402 -25.52 -7.81 -6.84
CA VAL A 402 -24.34 -7.60 -5.97
C VAL A 402 -24.57 -8.14 -4.55
N LYS A 403 -25.80 -8.06 -4.03
CA LYS A 403 -26.17 -8.62 -2.72
C LYS A 403 -26.19 -10.16 -2.72
N GLU A 404 -26.60 -10.78 -3.82
CA GLU A 404 -26.59 -12.24 -4.01
C GLU A 404 -25.17 -12.82 -4.15
N MET A 405 -24.21 -12.01 -4.61
CA MET A 405 -22.81 -12.42 -4.77
C MET A 405 -22.10 -12.61 -3.41
N ASP A 406 -21.18 -13.55 -3.35
CA ASP A 406 -20.19 -13.68 -2.27
C ASP A 406 -19.10 -12.58 -2.36
N ASN A 407 -18.25 -12.46 -1.33
CA ASN A 407 -17.22 -11.42 -1.32
C ASN A 407 -16.21 -11.56 -2.48
N GLU A 408 -15.90 -12.80 -2.89
CA GLU A 408 -14.99 -13.07 -4.01
C GLU A 408 -15.52 -12.51 -5.33
N LYS A 409 -16.77 -12.84 -5.68
CA LYS A 409 -17.37 -12.32 -6.91
C LYS A 409 -17.54 -10.79 -6.84
N ARG A 410 -17.83 -10.23 -5.67
CA ARG A 410 -17.89 -8.76 -5.48
C ARG A 410 -16.52 -8.11 -5.72
N MET A 411 -15.44 -8.73 -5.25
CA MET A 411 -14.07 -8.29 -5.50
C MET A 411 -13.73 -8.34 -7.00
N ARG A 412 -14.13 -9.39 -7.71
CA ARG A 412 -13.93 -9.48 -9.17
C ARG A 412 -14.72 -8.41 -9.92
N LEU A 413 -15.95 -8.11 -9.53
CA LEU A 413 -16.71 -6.99 -10.09
C LEU A 413 -16.03 -5.64 -9.82
N LEU A 414 -15.52 -5.45 -8.60
CA LEU A 414 -14.77 -4.24 -8.25
C LEU A 414 -13.50 -4.10 -9.11
N GLN A 415 -12.78 -5.21 -9.30
CA GLN A 415 -11.60 -5.27 -10.17
C GLN A 415 -11.95 -4.98 -11.63
N PHE A 416 -13.04 -5.56 -12.13
CA PHE A 416 -13.53 -5.28 -13.48
C PHE A 416 -13.77 -3.78 -13.69
N VAL A 417 -14.40 -3.10 -12.74
CA VAL A 417 -14.76 -1.68 -12.89
C VAL A 417 -13.64 -0.71 -12.53
N THR A 418 -12.73 -1.08 -11.64
CA THR A 418 -11.72 -0.17 -11.06
C THR A 418 -10.26 -0.62 -11.29
N GLY A 419 -10.03 -1.76 -11.94
CA GLY A 419 -8.70 -2.32 -12.15
C GLY A 419 -8.02 -2.85 -10.88
N THR A 420 -8.73 -2.91 -9.75
CA THR A 420 -8.25 -3.46 -8.49
C THR A 420 -9.39 -4.04 -7.67
N CYS A 421 -9.16 -5.15 -6.97
CA CYS A 421 -10.12 -5.74 -6.03
C CYS A 421 -10.13 -5.06 -4.65
N ARG A 422 -9.34 -3.99 -4.46
CA ARG A 422 -9.00 -3.43 -3.15
C ARG A 422 -9.57 -2.02 -2.95
N LEU A 423 -10.08 -1.75 -1.75
CA LEU A 423 -10.67 -0.45 -1.40
C LEU A 423 -9.71 0.43 -0.58
N PRO A 424 -9.73 1.76 -0.77
CA PRO A 424 -9.10 2.70 0.15
C PRO A 424 -9.66 2.61 1.57
N VAL A 425 -8.88 3.08 2.55
CA VAL A 425 -9.27 3.10 3.97
C VAL A 425 -10.60 3.81 4.23
N GLY A 426 -10.88 4.90 3.50
CA GLY A 426 -12.15 5.62 3.62
C GLY A 426 -13.32 4.98 2.86
N GLY A 427 -13.16 3.73 2.39
CA GLY A 427 -14.16 3.02 1.62
C GLY A 427 -14.39 3.61 0.23
N PHE A 428 -15.61 3.44 -0.27
CA PHE A 428 -16.03 3.88 -1.60
C PHE A 428 -16.11 5.41 -1.74
N ALA A 429 -16.15 6.14 -0.61
CA ALA A 429 -16.14 7.59 -0.60
C ALA A 429 -14.80 8.17 -1.11
N ASP A 430 -13.71 7.49 -0.77
CA ASP A 430 -12.34 7.91 -1.07
C ASP A 430 -11.75 7.17 -2.30
N LEU A 431 -12.60 6.55 -3.13
CA LEU A 431 -12.17 5.91 -4.37
C LEU A 431 -11.37 6.86 -5.26
N MET A 432 -10.28 6.36 -5.82
CA MET A 432 -9.36 7.11 -6.66
C MET A 432 -9.43 6.60 -8.10
N GLY A 433 -9.44 7.52 -9.05
CA GLY A 433 -9.25 7.27 -10.48
C GLY A 433 -7.90 7.82 -10.94
N SER A 434 -7.65 7.81 -12.25
CA SER A 434 -6.35 8.20 -12.81
C SER A 434 -6.03 9.70 -12.66
N ASN A 435 -7.06 10.54 -12.45
CA ASN A 435 -6.95 11.99 -12.28
C ASN A 435 -7.23 12.47 -10.85
N GLY A 436 -7.24 11.57 -9.86
CA GLY A 436 -7.52 11.91 -8.46
C GLY A 436 -8.83 11.30 -7.93
N PRO A 437 -9.48 11.92 -6.91
CA PRO A 437 -10.70 11.40 -6.30
C PRO A 437 -11.82 11.18 -7.33
N GLN A 438 -12.30 9.95 -7.46
CA GLN A 438 -13.27 9.54 -8.46
C GLN A 438 -14.14 8.39 -7.94
N LYS A 439 -15.42 8.70 -7.70
CA LYS A 439 -16.40 7.74 -7.18
C LYS A 439 -16.76 6.67 -8.22
N PHE A 440 -17.21 5.52 -7.73
CA PHE A 440 -17.82 4.47 -8.54
C PHE A 440 -19.04 5.01 -9.29
N CYS A 441 -19.09 4.80 -10.61
CA CYS A 441 -20.12 5.36 -11.48
C CYS A 441 -20.80 4.27 -12.31
N ILE A 442 -22.13 4.26 -12.37
CA ILE A 442 -22.87 3.44 -13.33
C ILE A 442 -23.53 4.36 -14.36
N GLU A 443 -23.21 4.15 -15.63
CA GLU A 443 -23.69 4.96 -16.74
C GLU A 443 -24.55 4.11 -17.70
N LYS A 444 -25.70 4.65 -18.13
CA LYS A 444 -26.52 4.00 -19.16
C LYS A 444 -25.90 4.18 -20.53
N VAL A 445 -25.30 3.12 -21.07
CA VAL A 445 -24.66 3.11 -22.39
C VAL A 445 -25.00 1.82 -23.13
N GLY A 446 -25.18 1.91 -24.45
CA GLY A 446 -25.33 0.74 -25.32
C GLY A 446 -26.77 0.22 -25.50
N LYS A 447 -26.87 -0.96 -26.12
CA LYS A 447 -28.12 -1.66 -26.44
C LYS A 447 -28.26 -2.91 -25.59
N GLU A 448 -29.47 -3.43 -25.48
CA GLU A 448 -29.84 -4.58 -24.60
C GLU A 448 -29.03 -5.86 -24.85
N ASN A 449 -28.47 -6.01 -26.04
CA ASN A 449 -27.67 -7.16 -26.47
C ASN A 449 -26.17 -6.95 -26.30
N TRP A 450 -25.72 -5.76 -25.90
CA TRP A 450 -24.31 -5.48 -25.63
C TRP A 450 -23.92 -6.04 -24.27
N LEU A 451 -22.64 -6.39 -24.12
CA LEU A 451 -22.04 -6.70 -22.83
C LEU A 451 -21.79 -5.40 -22.03
N PRO A 452 -21.81 -5.47 -20.69
CA PRO A 452 -21.38 -4.36 -19.88
C PRO A 452 -19.87 -4.14 -20.06
N ARG A 453 -19.43 -2.89 -20.02
CA ARG A 453 -18.02 -2.50 -20.19
C ARG A 453 -17.57 -1.64 -19.03
N SER A 454 -16.27 -1.60 -18.76
CA SER A 454 -15.72 -0.78 -17.70
C SER A 454 -14.69 0.22 -18.22
N HIS A 455 -14.61 1.36 -17.56
CA HIS A 455 -13.57 2.36 -17.76
C HIS A 455 -12.84 2.54 -16.43
N THR A 456 -11.80 1.74 -16.22
CA THR A 456 -11.10 1.67 -14.92
C THR A 456 -10.50 3.00 -14.48
N CYS A 457 -10.08 3.84 -15.43
CA CYS A 457 -9.60 5.21 -15.22
C CYS A 457 -10.59 6.07 -14.42
N PHE A 458 -11.88 5.86 -14.67
CA PHE A 458 -12.98 6.69 -14.18
C PHE A 458 -13.85 5.94 -13.16
N ASN A 459 -13.46 4.71 -12.77
CA ASN A 459 -14.25 3.81 -11.93
C ASN A 459 -15.70 3.70 -12.45
N ARG A 460 -15.88 3.61 -13.77
CA ARG A 460 -17.19 3.66 -14.42
C ARG A 460 -17.55 2.33 -15.06
N LEU A 461 -18.76 1.87 -14.78
CA LEU A 461 -19.43 0.76 -15.43
C LEU A 461 -20.46 1.28 -16.43
N ASP A 462 -20.27 0.95 -17.70
CA ASP A 462 -21.25 1.15 -18.77
C ASP A 462 -22.24 -0.02 -18.71
N LEU A 463 -23.44 0.25 -18.18
CA LEU A 463 -24.48 -0.76 -17.96
C LEU A 463 -25.62 -0.60 -18.98
N PRO A 464 -25.76 -1.53 -19.94
CA PRO A 464 -26.85 -1.49 -20.89
C PRO A 464 -28.24 -1.56 -20.24
N PRO A 465 -29.28 -0.99 -20.88
CA PRO A 465 -30.63 -1.00 -20.34
C PRO A 465 -31.33 -2.35 -20.56
N TYR A 466 -30.83 -3.41 -19.94
CA TYR A 466 -31.38 -4.77 -20.03
C TYR A 466 -32.87 -4.81 -19.68
N LYS A 467 -33.59 -5.81 -20.23
CA LYS A 467 -35.04 -5.94 -20.09
C LYS A 467 -35.47 -6.79 -18.90
N SER A 468 -34.59 -7.64 -18.37
CA SER A 468 -34.87 -8.52 -17.23
C SER A 468 -33.69 -8.63 -16.28
N TYR A 469 -33.97 -9.05 -15.05
CA TYR A 469 -32.96 -9.36 -14.03
C TYR A 469 -32.01 -10.46 -14.51
N GLU A 470 -32.55 -11.56 -15.04
CA GLU A 470 -31.75 -12.69 -15.52
C GLU A 470 -30.79 -12.29 -16.65
N GLN A 471 -31.24 -11.45 -17.58
CA GLN A 471 -30.37 -10.95 -18.64
C GLN A 471 -29.22 -10.10 -18.09
N LEU A 472 -29.50 -9.23 -17.11
CA LEU A 472 -28.47 -8.42 -16.45
C LEU A 472 -27.47 -9.29 -15.71
N LYS A 473 -27.96 -10.30 -14.97
CA LYS A 473 -27.16 -11.25 -14.19
C LYS A 473 -26.23 -12.06 -15.08
N GLU A 474 -26.77 -12.68 -16.13
CA GLU A 474 -26.00 -13.46 -17.11
C GLU A 474 -24.90 -12.62 -17.76
N LYS A 475 -25.24 -11.41 -18.24
CA LYS A 475 -24.29 -10.53 -18.95
C LYS A 475 -23.22 -9.94 -18.04
N LEU A 476 -23.55 -9.61 -16.79
CA LEU A 476 -22.55 -9.16 -15.80
C LEU A 476 -21.64 -10.29 -15.37
N MET A 477 -22.18 -11.48 -15.07
CA MET A 477 -21.36 -12.65 -14.73
C MET A 477 -20.37 -12.98 -15.85
N PHE A 478 -20.85 -13.04 -17.10
CA PHE A 478 -19.99 -13.28 -18.26
C PHE A 478 -18.88 -12.23 -18.37
N ALA A 479 -19.20 -10.94 -18.23
CA ALA A 479 -18.18 -9.89 -18.31
C ALA A 479 -17.15 -9.95 -17.16
N ILE A 480 -17.55 -10.33 -15.95
CA ILE A 480 -16.63 -10.47 -14.82
C ILE A 480 -15.74 -11.71 -14.94
N GLU A 481 -16.23 -12.78 -15.56
CA GLU A 481 -15.53 -14.07 -15.71
C GLU A 481 -14.62 -14.12 -16.94
N GLU A 482 -14.98 -13.47 -18.05
CA GLU A 482 -14.28 -13.58 -19.35
C GLU A 482 -13.26 -12.46 -19.61
N THR A 483 -13.12 -11.48 -18.70
CA THR A 483 -12.16 -10.39 -18.90
C THR A 483 -10.76 -10.80 -18.43
N GLU A 484 -10.05 -11.59 -19.24
CA GLU A 484 -8.60 -11.78 -19.16
C GLU A 484 -7.89 -10.63 -19.90
N GLY A 485 -7.70 -9.50 -19.22
CA GLY A 485 -6.86 -8.38 -19.68
C GLY A 485 -7.61 -7.22 -20.35
N PHE A 486 -7.17 -5.98 -20.07
CA PHE A 486 -7.76 -4.73 -20.61
C PHE A 486 -7.36 -4.43 -22.07
N GLY A 487 -6.79 -5.42 -22.79
CA GLY A 487 -6.18 -5.24 -24.11
C GLY A 487 -7.13 -5.37 -25.31
N GLN A 488 -8.43 -5.56 -25.09
CA GLN A 488 -9.43 -5.60 -26.17
C GLN A 488 -10.59 -4.65 -25.86
N GLU A 489 -10.34 -3.34 -26.02
CA GLU A 489 -11.38 -2.35 -26.28
C GLU A 489 -11.59 -2.11 -27.78
#